data_AF-A0A7W1ZCQ5-F1
#
_entry.id   AF-A0A7W1ZCQ5-F1
#
_cell.length_a   1.000
_cell.length_b   1.000
_cell.length_c   1.000
_cell.angle_alpha   90.00
_cell.angle_beta   90.00
_cell.angle_gamma   90.00
#
_symmetry.space_group_name_H-M   'P 1'
#
loop_
_entity.id
_entity.type
_entity.pdbx_description
1 polymer ?
#
loop_
_entity_poly.entity_id
_entity_poly.type
_entity_poly.pdbx_seq_one_letter_code
_entity_poly.pdbx_strand_id
1 'polypeptide(L)'
;VIYTRKTDVFLELRERSAIANRANADLFVSIHCNAHHSDAHGTETFVLGLHKSQANFEIAKKENQVIYLEDNYEETYGGFDPNSPESLIGLTLMQEEYLGQSIEVATFIQNNFTNQLKRNDRSVKQAGFLVLMSAYMPSVLIETGFLTNKNEGAYLNSQKGQNDMASAISKAIVDYYNSHGFSYAASEIIPKGNTQTKIPILEEKNLYEDVEFKVQIAASSKKMDPKPQNFNGLAPISRISENGLFKYFYGSSSDYNQILKLQTTAKSKGYTSAFIVAFKNNMKVSVAEILKTNAN
;
A
#
# COMPACT_ATOMS: atom_id res chain seq x y z
N VAL A 1 15.46 -14.70 2.70
CA VAL A 1 15.69 -13.29 3.06
C VAL A 1 16.80 -12.73 2.18
N ILE A 2 16.57 -11.59 1.54
CA ILE A 2 17.54 -10.89 0.68
C ILE A 2 17.76 -9.50 1.28
N TYR A 3 19.02 -9.10 1.41
CA TYR A 3 19.38 -7.78 1.93
C TYR A 3 19.74 -6.85 0.76
N THR A 4 19.27 -5.61 0.82
CA THR A 4 19.66 -4.57 -0.15
C THR A 4 21.13 -4.17 0.02
N ARG A 5 21.65 -4.19 1.25
CA ARG A 5 23.07 -4.02 1.58
C ARG A 5 23.44 -4.79 2.84
N LYS A 6 24.72 -5.16 2.98
CA LYS A 6 25.26 -5.86 4.17
C LYS A 6 26.37 -5.07 4.88
N THR A 7 26.80 -3.95 4.31
CA THR A 7 27.88 -3.12 4.78
C THR A 7 27.44 -1.65 4.77
N ASP A 8 28.30 -0.78 5.30
CA ASP A 8 28.06 0.65 5.30
C ASP A 8 28.40 1.26 3.93
N VAL A 9 27.45 1.11 3.00
CA VAL A 9 27.50 1.65 1.65
C VAL A 9 26.21 2.40 1.37
N PHE A 10 26.33 3.53 0.69
CA PHE A 10 25.16 4.23 0.16
C PHE A 10 24.54 3.39 -0.95
N LEU A 11 23.21 3.33 -0.95
CA LEU A 11 22.42 2.67 -1.98
C LEU A 11 21.23 3.57 -2.31
N GLU A 12 21.13 3.94 -3.59
CA GLU A 12 20.07 4.78 -4.16
C GLU A 12 18.68 4.24 -3.81
N LEU A 13 17.71 5.14 -3.63
CA LEU A 13 16.36 4.73 -3.21
C LEU A 13 15.70 3.82 -4.24
N ARG A 14 15.87 4.12 -5.54
CA ARG A 14 15.28 3.32 -6.62
C ARG A 14 15.89 1.92 -6.70
N GLU A 15 17.20 1.80 -6.43
CA GLU A 15 17.88 0.51 -6.51
C GLU A 15 17.44 -0.46 -5.40
N ARG A 16 17.04 0.04 -4.23
CA ARG A 16 16.55 -0.79 -3.11
C ARG A 16 15.33 -1.63 -3.50
N SER A 17 14.31 -1.02 -4.09
CA SER A 17 13.12 -1.72 -4.57
C SER A 17 13.42 -2.51 -5.85
N ALA A 18 14.33 -2.04 -6.71
CA ALA A 18 14.76 -2.79 -7.89
C ALA A 18 15.44 -4.13 -7.54
N ILE A 19 16.24 -4.20 -6.47
CA ILE A 19 16.81 -5.45 -5.95
C ILE A 19 15.69 -6.43 -5.58
N ALA A 20 14.66 -5.97 -4.86
CA ALA A 20 13.53 -6.80 -4.46
C ALA A 20 12.73 -7.28 -5.67
N ASN A 21 12.49 -6.42 -6.66
CA ASN A 21 11.80 -6.76 -7.90
C ASN A 21 12.55 -7.82 -8.70
N ARG A 22 13.87 -7.63 -8.92
CA ARG A 22 14.70 -8.61 -9.66
C ARG A 22 14.75 -9.96 -8.96
N ALA A 23 14.62 -9.96 -7.63
CA ALA A 23 14.55 -11.18 -6.84
C ALA A 23 13.16 -11.85 -6.83
N ASN A 24 12.14 -11.22 -7.42
CA ASN A 24 10.74 -11.62 -7.27
C ASN A 24 10.35 -11.80 -5.80
N ALA A 25 10.77 -10.88 -4.93
CA ALA A 25 10.50 -10.99 -3.50
C ALA A 25 9.00 -10.94 -3.20
N ASP A 26 8.55 -11.75 -2.24
CA ASP A 26 7.14 -11.80 -1.83
C ASP A 26 6.72 -10.64 -0.88
N LEU A 27 7.69 -9.94 -0.29
CA LEU A 27 7.50 -8.82 0.65
C LEU A 27 8.76 -7.95 0.66
N PHE A 28 8.56 -6.62 0.64
CA PHE A 28 9.62 -5.63 0.84
C PHE A 28 9.50 -4.95 2.20
N VAL A 29 10.58 -4.93 2.97
CA VAL A 29 10.64 -4.31 4.31
C VAL A 29 11.80 -3.34 4.38
N SER A 30 11.50 -2.04 4.51
CA SER A 30 12.49 -1.01 4.83
C SER A 30 12.52 -0.77 6.34
N ILE A 31 13.70 -0.82 6.96
CA ILE A 31 13.85 -0.66 8.42
C ILE A 31 14.55 0.66 8.71
N HIS A 32 13.90 1.51 9.50
CA HIS A 32 14.31 2.86 9.85
C HIS A 32 14.22 3.08 11.38
N CYS A 33 14.86 4.16 11.82
CA CYS A 33 14.72 4.71 13.16
C CYS A 33 14.45 6.20 13.02
N ASN A 34 13.34 6.68 13.57
CA ASN A 34 12.88 8.04 13.42
C ASN A 34 13.72 9.00 14.27
N ALA A 35 13.57 10.30 14.02
CA ALA A 35 14.17 11.36 14.80
C ALA A 35 13.28 12.61 14.76
N HIS A 36 12.95 13.15 15.94
CA HIS A 36 12.12 14.34 16.11
C HIS A 36 12.69 15.29 17.17
N HIS A 37 12.30 16.56 17.15
CA HIS A 37 12.82 17.61 18.05
C HIS A 37 12.16 17.59 19.43
N SER A 38 11.09 16.82 19.61
CA SER A 38 10.37 16.62 20.88
C SER A 38 10.74 15.27 21.51
N ASP A 39 10.16 14.98 22.67
CA ASP A 39 10.28 13.67 23.35
C ASP A 39 9.39 12.57 22.73
N ALA A 40 9.24 12.59 21.40
CA ALA A 40 8.46 11.60 20.67
C ALA A 40 9.08 10.21 20.85
N HIS A 41 8.22 9.20 21.06
CA HIS A 41 8.63 7.82 21.24
C HIS A 41 7.55 6.85 20.75
N GLY A 42 7.93 5.60 20.50
CA GLY A 42 7.07 4.52 20.02
C GLY A 42 7.37 4.10 18.60
N THR A 43 6.70 3.04 18.16
CA THR A 43 6.85 2.46 16.82
C THR A 43 5.76 2.94 15.89
N GLU A 44 6.08 3.09 14.61
CA GLU A 44 5.10 3.30 13.54
C GLU A 44 5.50 2.48 12.31
N THR A 45 4.51 2.05 11.55
CA THR A 45 4.75 1.34 10.29
C THR A 45 4.00 2.05 9.18
N PHE A 46 4.68 2.33 8.09
CA PHE A 46 4.14 3.04 6.95
C PHE A 46 3.98 2.11 5.75
N VAL A 47 2.94 2.38 4.98
CA VAL A 47 2.71 1.82 3.64
C VAL A 47 2.62 2.96 2.65
N LEU A 48 2.81 2.63 1.37
CA LEU A 48 2.65 3.60 0.30
C LEU A 48 1.21 4.14 0.27
N GLY A 49 1.04 5.46 0.20
CA GLY A 49 -0.28 6.05 0.00
C GLY A 49 -0.29 7.56 0.19
N LEU A 50 -1.47 8.15 0.09
CA LEU A 50 -1.65 9.58 0.28
C LEU A 50 -1.43 9.96 1.76
N HIS A 51 -0.74 11.07 1.98
CA HIS A 51 -0.54 11.60 3.32
C HIS A 51 -1.89 12.05 3.90
N LYS A 52 -2.32 11.41 4.99
CA LYS A 52 -3.51 11.83 5.73
C LYS A 52 -3.25 12.98 6.70
N SER A 53 -1.99 13.36 6.91
CA SER A 53 -1.60 14.42 7.85
C SER A 53 -0.30 15.11 7.40
N GLN A 54 -0.10 16.36 7.83
CA GLN A 54 1.15 17.10 7.62
C GLN A 54 2.35 16.36 8.23
N ALA A 55 2.17 15.72 9.38
CA ALA A 55 3.24 14.96 10.03
C ALA A 55 3.73 13.81 9.14
N ASN A 56 2.83 13.07 8.49
CA ASN A 56 3.19 11.99 7.58
C ASN A 56 3.90 12.52 6.33
N PHE A 57 3.54 13.72 5.88
CA PHE A 57 4.18 14.39 4.75
C PHE A 57 5.62 14.79 5.08
N GLU A 58 5.85 15.45 6.22
CA GLU A 58 7.19 15.87 6.63
C GLU A 58 8.15 14.67 6.86
N ILE A 59 7.65 13.57 7.42
CA ILE A 59 8.47 12.35 7.59
C ILE A 59 8.88 11.80 6.23
N ALA A 60 7.93 11.62 5.29
CA ALA A 60 8.26 11.12 3.97
C ALA A 60 9.19 12.06 3.19
N LYS A 61 8.99 13.37 3.30
CA LYS A 61 9.90 14.36 2.73
C LYS A 61 11.32 14.19 3.26
N LYS A 62 11.49 14.06 4.58
CA LYS A 62 12.80 13.82 5.21
C LYS A 62 13.44 12.52 4.74
N GLU A 63 12.69 11.43 4.68
CA GLU A 63 13.21 10.15 4.19
C GLU A 63 13.52 10.17 2.69
N ASN A 64 12.77 10.94 1.90
CA ASN A 64 13.00 11.12 0.46
C ASN A 64 14.16 12.09 0.14
N GLN A 65 14.63 12.91 1.09
CA GLN A 65 15.72 13.87 0.84
C GLN A 65 17.05 13.22 0.45
N VAL A 66 17.22 11.92 0.71
CA VAL A 66 18.44 11.22 0.30
C VAL A 66 18.62 11.13 -1.22
N ILE A 67 17.57 11.40 -2.02
CA ILE A 67 17.69 11.48 -3.48
C ILE A 67 18.69 12.55 -3.93
N TYR A 68 18.89 13.61 -3.13
CA TYR A 68 19.86 14.66 -3.47
C TYR A 68 21.32 14.22 -3.34
N LEU A 69 21.56 12.98 -2.86
CA LEU A 69 22.88 12.35 -2.85
C LEU A 69 23.14 11.52 -4.13
N GLU A 70 22.15 11.41 -5.04
CA GLU A 70 22.24 10.62 -6.26
C GLU A 70 22.62 11.52 -7.45
N ASP A 71 23.66 11.16 -8.20
CA ASP A 71 24.24 12.01 -9.26
C ASP A 71 23.21 12.38 -10.36
N ASN A 72 22.25 11.49 -10.66
CA ASN A 72 21.27 11.64 -11.75
C ASN A 72 19.82 11.75 -11.22
N TYR A 73 19.61 12.32 -10.03
CA TYR A 73 18.29 12.36 -9.40
C TYR A 73 17.22 13.12 -10.24
N GLU A 74 17.61 14.20 -10.93
CA GLU A 74 16.70 15.00 -11.77
C GLU A 74 16.09 14.18 -12.92
N GLU A 75 16.92 13.35 -13.58
CA GLU A 75 16.49 12.44 -14.65
C GLU A 75 15.74 11.23 -14.07
N THR A 76 16.25 10.66 -12.98
CA THR A 76 15.74 9.41 -12.39
C THR A 76 14.34 9.58 -11.80
N TYR A 77 14.07 10.74 -11.21
CA TYR A 77 12.79 11.06 -10.59
C TYR A 77 11.98 12.12 -11.36
N GLY A 78 12.43 12.49 -12.58
CA GLY A 78 11.64 13.31 -13.51
C GLY A 78 11.25 14.69 -12.98
N GLY A 79 12.14 15.33 -12.22
CA GLY A 79 11.84 16.61 -11.56
C GLY A 79 10.96 16.50 -10.32
N PHE A 80 10.91 15.32 -9.68
CA PHE A 80 10.24 15.12 -8.39
C PHE A 80 10.71 16.15 -7.36
N ASP A 81 9.77 16.98 -6.91
CA ASP A 81 9.95 17.87 -5.79
C ASP A 81 9.22 17.29 -4.58
N PRO A 82 9.93 16.82 -3.53
CA PRO A 82 9.30 16.30 -2.31
C PRO A 82 8.47 17.36 -1.57
N ASN A 83 8.53 18.63 -1.98
CA ASN A 83 7.71 19.73 -1.48
C ASN A 83 6.48 20.02 -2.36
N SER A 84 6.37 19.42 -3.54
CA SER A 84 5.30 19.67 -4.51
C SER A 84 4.18 18.64 -4.39
N PRO A 85 2.92 19.08 -4.18
CA PRO A 85 1.74 18.20 -4.25
C PRO A 85 1.58 17.50 -5.61
N GLU A 86 2.04 18.11 -6.70
CA GLU A 86 1.96 17.57 -8.07
C GLU A 86 2.80 16.31 -8.24
N SER A 87 3.98 16.27 -7.59
CA SER A 87 4.83 15.07 -7.56
C SER A 87 4.12 13.89 -6.90
N LEU A 88 3.26 14.15 -5.92
CA LEU A 88 2.43 13.15 -5.24
C LEU A 88 1.32 12.54 -6.13
N ILE A 89 0.86 13.26 -7.16
CA ILE A 89 -0.18 12.80 -8.09
C ILE A 89 0.35 11.65 -8.96
N GLY A 90 1.63 11.70 -9.37
CA GLY A 90 2.31 10.59 -10.05
C GLY A 90 2.35 9.33 -9.18
N LEU A 91 2.68 9.48 -7.89
CA LEU A 91 2.62 8.40 -6.89
C LEU A 91 1.21 7.83 -6.72
N THR A 92 0.18 8.68 -6.82
CA THR A 92 -1.23 8.28 -6.66
C THR A 92 -1.72 7.42 -7.82
N LEU A 93 -1.26 7.68 -9.04
CA LEU A 93 -1.62 6.90 -10.24
C LEU A 93 -0.92 5.53 -10.29
N MET A 94 0.21 5.38 -9.59
CA MET A 94 0.94 4.11 -9.43
C MET A 94 0.35 3.20 -8.35
N GLN A 95 -0.89 3.47 -7.89
CA GLN A 95 -1.53 2.78 -6.77
C GLN A 95 -1.29 1.26 -6.80
N GLU A 96 -0.62 0.75 -5.76
CA GLU A 96 -0.15 -0.63 -5.71
C GLU A 96 -1.33 -1.61 -5.59
N GLU A 97 -1.29 -2.64 -6.42
CA GLU A 97 -2.10 -3.86 -6.29
C GLU A 97 -2.02 -4.47 -4.88
N TYR A 98 -0.94 -4.18 -4.15
CA TYR A 98 -0.60 -4.76 -2.87
C TYR A 98 -0.95 -3.90 -1.64
N LEU A 99 -1.59 -2.74 -1.79
CA LEU A 99 -1.86 -1.84 -0.65
C LEU A 99 -2.59 -2.54 0.50
N GLY A 100 -3.56 -3.41 0.21
CA GLY A 100 -4.28 -4.16 1.24
C GLY A 100 -3.34 -5.09 2.04
N GLN A 101 -2.53 -5.86 1.32
CA GLN A 101 -1.53 -6.75 1.88
C GLN A 101 -0.47 -5.99 2.67
N SER A 102 -0.02 -4.84 2.17
CA SER A 102 0.91 -3.93 2.85
C SER A 102 0.32 -3.42 4.18
N ILE A 103 -0.96 -3.00 4.20
CA ILE A 103 -1.65 -2.59 5.42
C ILE A 103 -1.74 -3.75 6.40
N GLU A 104 -2.04 -4.95 5.91
CA GLU A 104 -2.20 -6.12 6.77
C GLU A 104 -0.87 -6.52 7.41
N VAL A 105 0.21 -6.69 6.64
CA VAL A 105 1.53 -7.03 7.20
C VAL A 105 2.04 -5.92 8.12
N ALA A 106 1.81 -4.64 7.80
CA ALA A 106 2.09 -3.52 8.70
C ALA A 106 1.32 -3.63 10.02
N THR A 107 0.06 -4.07 9.97
CA THR A 107 -0.77 -4.28 11.16
C THR A 107 -0.23 -5.42 12.02
N PHE A 108 0.20 -6.54 11.41
CA PHE A 108 0.86 -7.64 12.12
C PHE A 108 2.12 -7.17 12.84
N ILE A 109 2.96 -6.38 12.16
CA ILE A 109 4.20 -5.82 12.71
C ILE A 109 3.90 -4.91 13.92
N GLN A 110 2.98 -3.95 13.74
CA GLN A 110 2.65 -3.00 14.79
C GLN A 110 2.04 -3.69 16.02
N ASN A 111 1.12 -4.64 15.81
CA ASN A 111 0.56 -5.44 16.89
C ASN A 111 1.63 -6.24 17.64
N ASN A 112 2.66 -6.75 16.96
CA ASN A 112 3.75 -7.47 17.62
C ASN A 112 4.58 -6.53 18.51
N PHE A 113 4.90 -5.32 18.04
CA PHE A 113 5.59 -4.31 18.86
C PHE A 113 4.79 -3.94 20.11
N THR A 114 3.49 -3.67 19.95
CA THR A 114 2.60 -3.29 21.06
C THR A 114 2.41 -4.45 22.04
N ASN A 115 2.14 -5.66 21.55
CA ASN A 115 1.74 -6.76 22.41
C ASN A 115 2.92 -7.49 23.07
N GLN A 116 4.03 -7.68 22.36
CA GLN A 116 5.20 -8.41 22.86
C GLN A 116 6.20 -7.50 23.55
N LEU A 117 6.51 -6.36 22.92
CA LEU A 117 7.56 -5.45 23.40
C LEU A 117 7.02 -4.28 24.22
N LYS A 118 5.68 -4.14 24.31
CA LYS A 118 5.00 -3.06 25.04
C LYS A 118 5.45 -1.67 24.59
N ARG A 119 5.79 -1.54 23.30
CA ARG A 119 6.15 -0.24 22.73
C ARG A 119 4.90 0.61 22.54
N ASN A 120 5.07 1.93 22.59
CA ASN A 120 3.99 2.86 22.32
C ASN A 120 3.54 2.74 20.86
N ASP A 121 2.24 2.51 20.66
CA ASP A 121 1.65 2.28 19.34
C ASP A 121 1.33 3.63 18.68
N ARG A 122 2.05 3.95 17.60
CA ARG A 122 1.78 5.15 16.80
C ARG A 122 1.01 4.85 15.52
N SER A 123 0.40 3.66 15.41
CA SER A 123 -0.44 3.16 14.31
C SER A 123 0.27 2.89 12.97
N VAL A 124 -0.45 2.18 12.10
CA VAL A 124 -0.12 2.03 10.68
C VAL A 124 -0.56 3.27 9.91
N LYS A 125 0.32 3.80 9.05
CA LYS A 125 0.13 5.08 8.35
C LYS A 125 0.40 4.97 6.86
N GLN A 126 -0.15 5.92 6.11
CA GLN A 126 0.12 6.07 4.67
C GLN A 126 0.92 7.33 4.40
N ALA A 127 1.89 7.22 3.50
CA ALA A 127 2.69 8.33 3.01
C ALA A 127 3.43 7.97 1.70
N GLY A 128 3.77 8.98 0.90
CA GLY A 128 4.52 8.86 -0.35
C GLY A 128 6.02 8.62 -0.16
N PHE A 129 6.40 7.49 0.42
CA PHE A 129 7.82 7.09 0.49
C PHE A 129 8.29 6.55 -0.86
N LEU A 130 9.30 7.19 -1.46
CA LEU A 130 9.84 6.80 -2.77
C LEU A 130 10.41 5.38 -2.79
N VAL A 131 10.95 4.93 -1.66
CA VAL A 131 11.50 3.57 -1.53
C VAL A 131 10.43 2.48 -1.71
N LEU A 132 9.18 2.78 -1.37
CA LEU A 132 8.05 1.86 -1.49
C LEU A 132 7.39 1.96 -2.88
N MET A 133 7.46 3.12 -3.55
CA MET A 133 6.77 3.40 -4.81
C MET A 133 7.04 2.41 -5.95
N SER A 134 8.26 1.87 -6.02
CA SER A 134 8.68 0.98 -7.11
C SER A 134 8.73 -0.50 -6.68
N ALA A 135 8.13 -0.87 -5.56
CA ALA A 135 8.03 -2.26 -5.14
C ALA A 135 6.87 -2.96 -5.89
N TYR A 136 7.14 -4.10 -6.53
CA TYR A 136 6.11 -4.89 -7.22
C TYR A 136 5.60 -6.07 -6.37
N MET A 137 5.56 -5.85 -5.06
CA MET A 137 5.11 -6.77 -4.01
C MET A 137 4.60 -5.94 -2.82
N PRO A 138 3.91 -6.54 -1.82
CA PRO A 138 3.59 -5.84 -0.58
C PRO A 138 4.84 -5.19 0.03
N SER A 139 4.71 -3.94 0.48
CA SER A 139 5.84 -3.11 0.88
C SER A 139 5.53 -2.29 2.13
N VAL A 140 6.47 -2.28 3.09
CA VAL A 140 6.36 -1.52 4.34
C VAL A 140 7.66 -0.79 4.68
N LEU A 141 7.53 0.37 5.32
CA LEU A 141 8.62 1.06 6.00
C LEU A 141 8.34 1.05 7.51
N ILE A 142 9.26 0.49 8.29
CA ILE A 142 9.13 0.35 9.74
C ILE A 142 9.99 1.42 10.42
N GLU A 143 9.39 2.24 11.27
CA GLU A 143 10.12 3.06 12.24
C GLU A 143 10.16 2.33 13.57
N THR A 144 11.34 1.87 13.94
CA THR A 144 11.56 1.05 15.16
C THR A 144 11.51 1.86 16.47
N GLY A 145 11.56 3.18 16.38
CA GLY A 145 11.53 4.13 17.48
C GLY A 145 12.27 5.41 17.12
N PHE A 146 12.40 6.34 18.07
CA PHE A 146 12.98 7.66 17.89
C PHE A 146 14.39 7.72 18.49
N LEU A 147 15.43 7.82 17.65
CA LEU A 147 16.82 7.93 18.12
C LEU A 147 17.10 9.19 18.95
N THR A 148 16.27 10.23 18.78
CA THR A 148 16.36 11.47 19.56
C THR A 148 15.80 11.35 20.96
N ASN A 149 14.96 10.34 21.25
CA ASN A 149 14.52 10.05 22.61
C ASN A 149 15.60 9.23 23.32
N LYS A 150 16.05 9.70 24.49
CA LYS A 150 17.18 9.10 25.23
C LYS A 150 16.98 7.62 25.56
N ASN A 151 15.76 7.24 25.96
CA ASN A 151 15.45 5.86 26.35
C ASN A 151 15.33 4.95 25.13
N GLU A 152 14.67 5.43 24.07
CA GLU A 152 14.55 4.67 22.82
C GLU A 152 15.91 4.50 22.12
N GLY A 153 16.70 5.57 22.02
CA GLY A 153 18.05 5.52 21.45
C GLY A 153 18.96 4.53 22.19
N ALA A 154 18.97 4.55 23.53
CA ALA A 154 19.74 3.59 24.32
C ALA A 154 19.26 2.14 24.12
N TYR A 155 17.94 1.93 24.04
CA TYR A 155 17.36 0.61 23.78
C TYR A 155 17.71 0.10 22.38
N LEU A 156 17.48 0.89 21.33
CA LEU A 156 17.72 0.52 19.93
C LEU A 156 19.21 0.33 19.62
N ASN A 157 20.11 0.99 20.37
CA ASN A 157 21.55 0.79 20.27
C ASN A 157 22.06 -0.43 21.05
N SER A 158 21.21 -1.05 21.89
CA SER A 158 21.60 -2.23 22.67
C SER A 158 21.38 -3.53 21.89
N GLN A 159 22.23 -4.53 22.11
CA GLN A 159 22.06 -5.86 21.50
C GLN A 159 20.69 -6.48 21.85
N LYS A 160 20.21 -6.25 23.07
CA LYS A 160 18.90 -6.72 23.51
C LYS A 160 17.80 -6.07 22.66
N GLY A 161 17.80 -4.75 22.53
CA GLY A 161 16.76 -4.05 21.77
C GLY A 161 16.78 -4.41 20.28
N GLN A 162 17.96 -4.57 19.69
CA GLN A 162 18.08 -5.05 18.31
C GLN A 162 17.51 -6.46 18.13
N ASN A 163 17.83 -7.38 19.04
CA ASN A 163 17.31 -8.76 19.01
C ASN A 163 15.80 -8.82 19.24
N ASP A 164 15.29 -8.03 20.20
CA ASP A 164 13.86 -7.91 20.50
C ASP A 164 13.09 -7.42 19.25
N MET A 165 13.55 -6.33 18.63
CA MET A 165 12.90 -5.75 17.44
C MET A 165 12.97 -6.69 16.24
N ALA A 166 14.13 -7.32 15.98
CA ALA A 166 14.28 -8.28 14.90
C ALA A 166 13.36 -9.50 15.09
N SER A 167 13.25 -10.01 16.32
CA SER A 167 12.37 -11.14 16.65
C SER A 167 10.90 -10.78 16.47
N ALA A 168 10.49 -9.59 16.91
CA ALA A 168 9.11 -9.11 16.76
C ALA A 168 8.73 -8.94 15.27
N ILE A 169 9.63 -8.36 14.45
CA ILE A 169 9.41 -8.21 13.00
C ILE A 169 9.33 -9.59 12.33
N SER A 170 10.29 -10.47 12.60
CA SER A 170 10.32 -11.81 12.01
C SER A 170 9.07 -12.61 12.37
N LYS A 171 8.64 -12.56 13.62
CA LYS A 171 7.43 -13.25 14.07
C LYS A 171 6.18 -12.68 13.40
N ALA A 172 6.05 -11.36 13.30
CA ALA A 172 4.94 -10.73 12.62
C ALA A 172 4.81 -11.15 11.16
N ILE A 173 5.94 -11.22 10.44
CA ILE A 173 5.95 -11.65 9.03
C ILE A 173 5.52 -13.12 8.91
N VAL A 174 6.00 -14.00 9.77
CA VAL A 174 5.58 -15.41 9.79
C VAL A 174 4.09 -15.54 10.11
N ASP A 175 3.60 -14.81 11.11
CA ASP A 175 2.18 -14.83 11.49
C ASP A 175 1.28 -14.32 10.35
N TYR A 176 1.73 -13.30 9.60
CA TYR A 176 1.05 -12.79 8.41
C TYR A 176 0.94 -13.84 7.30
N TYR A 177 2.03 -14.56 6.98
CA TYR A 177 1.95 -15.60 5.94
C TYR A 177 1.09 -16.79 6.38
N ASN A 178 1.19 -17.18 7.65
CA ASN A 178 0.35 -18.24 8.20
C ASN A 178 -1.15 -17.90 8.15
N SER A 179 -1.54 -16.64 8.35
CA SER A 179 -2.95 -16.24 8.27
C SER A 179 -3.55 -16.36 6.86
N HIS A 180 -2.70 -16.33 5.83
CA HIS A 180 -3.09 -16.43 4.43
C HIS A 180 -3.04 -17.86 3.87
N GLY A 181 -2.84 -18.87 4.73
CA GLY A 181 -2.76 -20.26 4.30
C GLY A 181 -1.45 -20.62 3.60
N PHE A 182 -0.46 -19.72 3.58
CA PHE A 182 0.92 -20.09 3.32
C PHE A 182 1.42 -20.82 4.56
N SER A 183 1.14 -22.12 4.63
CA SER A 183 1.73 -22.96 5.67
C SER A 183 3.23 -23.02 5.40
N TYR A 184 3.97 -22.10 6.01
CA TYR A 184 5.36 -22.37 6.29
C TYR A 184 5.33 -23.60 7.19
N ALA A 185 5.78 -24.74 6.66
CA ALA A 185 6.10 -25.91 7.46
C ALA A 185 7.31 -25.57 8.34
N ALA A 186 7.10 -24.67 9.31
CA ALA A 186 7.96 -24.53 10.46
C ALA A 186 7.70 -25.77 11.30
N SER A 187 8.65 -26.69 11.26
CA SER A 187 8.74 -27.83 12.16
C SER A 187 8.49 -27.35 13.60
N GLU A 188 7.38 -27.84 14.19
CA GLU A 188 7.03 -27.98 15.61
C GLU A 188 7.43 -26.82 16.56
N ILE A 189 6.51 -26.17 17.30
CA ILE A 189 5.82 -26.70 18.49
C ILE A 189 4.54 -25.87 18.73
N ILE A 190 3.40 -26.55 18.92
CA ILE A 190 2.11 -26.01 19.39
C ILE A 190 2.09 -26.11 20.93
N PRO A 191 1.47 -25.17 21.66
CA PRO A 191 0.18 -25.51 22.27
C PRO A 191 -0.95 -24.52 21.99
N LYS A 192 -2.14 -25.13 21.86
CA LYS A 192 -3.44 -24.61 21.46
C LYS A 192 -4.03 -23.56 22.42
N GLY A 193 -4.80 -22.63 21.85
CA GLY A 193 -5.80 -21.84 22.57
C GLY A 193 -6.81 -21.24 21.60
N ASN A 194 -8.00 -21.84 21.53
CA ASN A 194 -9.14 -21.39 20.73
C ASN A 194 -9.65 -20.01 21.21
N THR A 195 -9.79 -19.06 20.29
CA THR A 195 -10.87 -18.07 20.36
C THR A 195 -11.25 -17.61 18.95
N GLN A 196 -12.43 -18.04 18.50
CA GLN A 196 -13.13 -17.41 17.40
C GLN A 196 -13.61 -16.04 17.87
N THR A 197 -13.01 -14.97 17.38
CA THR A 197 -13.59 -13.63 17.44
C THR A 197 -14.01 -13.21 16.04
N LYS A 198 -15.31 -13.33 15.75
CA LYS A 198 -15.95 -12.55 14.69
C LYS A 198 -15.79 -11.08 15.06
N ILE A 199 -14.93 -10.36 14.35
CA ILE A 199 -14.89 -8.89 14.43
C ILE A 199 -15.81 -8.35 13.32
N PRO A 200 -16.83 -7.53 13.64
CA PRO A 200 -17.62 -6.84 12.64
C PRO A 200 -16.75 -5.73 12.03
N ILE A 201 -16.36 -5.88 10.76
CA ILE A 201 -15.74 -4.79 9.99
C ILE A 201 -16.86 -3.81 9.65
N LEU A 202 -16.89 -2.65 10.31
CA LEU A 202 -17.71 -1.52 9.88
C LEU A 202 -17.08 -0.98 8.59
N GLU A 203 -17.66 -1.33 7.45
CA GLU A 203 -17.25 -0.82 6.14
C GLU A 203 -17.60 0.68 6.05
N GLU A 204 -16.61 1.56 6.13
CA GLU A 204 -16.79 2.98 5.80
C GLU A 204 -17.20 3.10 4.32
N LYS A 205 -18.40 3.63 4.08
CA LYS A 205 -18.92 3.92 2.74
C LYS A 205 -18.35 5.25 2.26
N ASN A 206 -17.79 5.29 1.05
CA ASN A 206 -17.32 6.52 0.43
C ASN A 206 -18.22 6.91 -0.74
N LEU A 207 -19.33 7.57 -0.42
CA LEU A 207 -20.41 7.89 -1.36
C LEU A 207 -20.14 9.21 -2.09
N TYR A 208 -20.36 9.20 -3.40
CA TYR A 208 -20.33 10.38 -4.26
C TYR A 208 -21.72 10.61 -4.84
N GLU A 209 -22.40 11.65 -4.34
CA GLU A 209 -23.71 12.04 -4.84
C GLU A 209 -23.62 12.43 -6.33
N ASP A 210 -24.61 11.98 -7.11
CA ASP A 210 -24.72 12.19 -8.56
C ASP A 210 -23.59 11.60 -9.43
N VAL A 211 -22.74 10.75 -8.86
CA VAL A 211 -21.69 10.05 -9.62
C VAL A 211 -21.96 8.56 -9.66
N GLU A 212 -21.89 8.00 -10.86
CA GLU A 212 -21.91 6.56 -11.09
C GLU A 212 -20.52 6.10 -11.54
N PHE A 213 -19.83 5.31 -10.73
CA PHE A 213 -18.59 4.65 -11.12
C PHE A 213 -18.88 3.30 -11.76
N LYS A 214 -18.09 2.92 -12.77
CA LYS A 214 -18.16 1.63 -13.47
C LYS A 214 -16.77 1.08 -13.73
N VAL A 215 -16.59 -0.24 -13.72
CA VAL A 215 -15.31 -0.87 -14.08
C VAL A 215 -15.32 -1.22 -15.56
N GLN A 216 -14.56 -0.53 -16.40
CA GLN A 216 -14.42 -0.90 -17.82
C GLN A 216 -13.50 -2.12 -17.94
N ILE A 217 -14.01 -3.21 -18.52
CA ILE A 217 -13.29 -4.48 -18.65
C ILE A 217 -12.88 -4.81 -20.09
N ALA A 218 -13.57 -4.23 -21.08
CA ALA A 218 -13.26 -4.45 -22.49
C ALA A 218 -13.74 -3.30 -23.38
N ALA A 219 -13.07 -3.11 -24.51
CA ALA A 219 -13.54 -2.33 -25.65
C ALA A 219 -13.33 -3.14 -26.93
N SER A 220 -14.34 -3.25 -27.78
CA SER A 220 -14.26 -4.03 -29.02
C SER A 220 -15.04 -3.38 -30.14
N SER A 221 -14.54 -3.45 -31.37
CA SER A 221 -15.28 -3.11 -32.58
C SER A 221 -16.39 -4.13 -32.88
N LYS A 222 -16.28 -5.34 -32.33
CA LYS A 222 -17.29 -6.40 -32.47
C LYS A 222 -18.26 -6.36 -31.29
N LYS A 223 -19.56 -6.38 -31.60
CA LYS A 223 -20.62 -6.46 -30.59
C LYS A 223 -20.65 -7.86 -29.98
N MET A 224 -20.70 -7.90 -28.64
CA MET A 224 -20.85 -9.09 -27.80
C MET A 224 -22.03 -8.86 -26.87
N ASP A 225 -22.74 -9.93 -26.52
CA ASP A 225 -23.86 -9.83 -25.59
C ASP A 225 -23.35 -9.67 -24.15
N PRO A 226 -23.87 -8.72 -23.36
CA PRO A 226 -23.43 -8.46 -21.98
C PRO A 226 -23.97 -9.52 -21.01
N LYS A 227 -23.61 -10.78 -21.24
CA LYS A 227 -24.01 -11.94 -20.43
C LYS A 227 -22.78 -12.53 -19.72
N PRO A 228 -22.91 -13.01 -18.47
CA PRO A 228 -21.75 -13.46 -17.68
C PRO A 228 -20.89 -14.54 -18.37
N GLN A 229 -21.49 -15.40 -19.20
CA GLN A 229 -20.77 -16.44 -19.94
C GLN A 229 -19.73 -15.87 -20.92
N ASN A 230 -19.94 -14.65 -21.43
CA ASN A 230 -19.01 -13.96 -22.32
C ASN A 230 -17.92 -13.19 -21.53
N PHE A 231 -18.06 -13.09 -20.21
CA PHE A 231 -17.21 -12.25 -19.36
C PHE A 231 -16.64 -12.96 -18.12
N ASN A 232 -16.21 -14.22 -18.27
CA ASN A 232 -15.62 -15.03 -17.21
C ASN A 232 -16.50 -15.14 -15.94
N GLY A 233 -17.83 -15.11 -16.12
CA GLY A 233 -18.80 -15.18 -15.04
C GLY A 233 -19.06 -13.87 -14.30
N LEU A 234 -18.46 -12.75 -14.72
CA LEU A 234 -18.73 -11.44 -14.13
C LEU A 234 -20.17 -10.98 -14.40
N ALA A 235 -20.83 -10.48 -13.35
CA ALA A 235 -22.20 -9.95 -13.40
C ALA A 235 -22.42 -8.88 -12.31
N PRO A 236 -23.17 -7.79 -12.58
CA PRO A 236 -23.82 -7.47 -13.85
C PRO A 236 -22.84 -6.86 -14.87
N ILE A 237 -23.14 -7.03 -16.17
CA ILE A 237 -22.40 -6.40 -17.27
C ILE A 237 -23.29 -5.38 -17.97
N SER A 238 -22.76 -4.18 -18.21
CA SER A 238 -23.39 -3.16 -19.04
C SER A 238 -22.53 -2.83 -20.26
N ARG A 239 -23.13 -2.22 -21.29
CA ARG A 239 -22.45 -1.86 -22.55
C ARG A 239 -22.82 -0.45 -22.99
N ILE A 240 -21.83 0.32 -23.41
CA ILE A 240 -22.00 1.65 -24.04
C ILE A 240 -21.32 1.61 -25.42
N SER A 241 -21.88 2.35 -26.40
CA SER A 241 -21.26 2.53 -27.72
C SER A 241 -20.65 3.94 -27.78
N GLU A 242 -19.35 4.04 -28.03
CA GLU A 242 -18.62 5.32 -28.08
C GLU A 242 -17.49 5.23 -29.11
N ASN A 243 -17.36 6.23 -29.98
CA ASN A 243 -16.31 6.33 -31.01
C ASN A 243 -16.16 5.06 -31.88
N GLY A 244 -17.28 4.45 -32.28
CA GLY A 244 -17.27 3.23 -33.11
C GLY A 244 -16.88 1.95 -32.37
N LEU A 245 -16.72 1.99 -31.04
CA LEU A 245 -16.40 0.83 -30.20
C LEU A 245 -17.52 0.54 -29.21
N PHE A 246 -17.73 -0.76 -28.93
CA PHE A 246 -18.56 -1.23 -27.83
C PHE A 246 -17.69 -1.40 -26.58
N LYS A 247 -17.98 -0.62 -25.55
CA LYS A 247 -17.31 -0.65 -24.23
C LYS A 247 -18.16 -1.42 -23.25
N TYR A 248 -17.55 -2.34 -22.51
CA TYR A 248 -18.22 -3.21 -21.56
C TYR A 248 -17.77 -2.91 -20.14
N PHE A 249 -18.72 -2.90 -19.21
CA PHE A 249 -18.47 -2.54 -17.82
C PHE A 249 -19.01 -3.59 -16.86
N TYR A 250 -18.22 -3.88 -15.83
CA TYR A 250 -18.59 -4.77 -14.73
C TYR A 250 -19.04 -3.96 -13.51
N GLY A 251 -20.30 -4.11 -13.13
CA GLY A 251 -20.91 -3.44 -11.99
C GLY A 251 -20.99 -1.91 -12.11
N SER A 252 -21.75 -1.31 -11.20
CA SER A 252 -21.74 0.13 -10.96
C SER A 252 -22.05 0.44 -9.51
N SER A 253 -21.52 1.54 -8.99
CA SER A 253 -21.82 2.05 -7.65
C SER A 253 -21.47 3.53 -7.55
N SER A 254 -22.17 4.26 -6.67
CA SER A 254 -21.75 5.59 -6.21
C SER A 254 -20.76 5.53 -5.04
N ASP A 255 -20.59 4.34 -4.45
CA ASP A 255 -19.59 4.08 -3.42
C ASP A 255 -18.26 3.70 -4.07
N TYR A 256 -17.26 4.57 -3.93
CA TYR A 256 -15.95 4.35 -4.53
C TYR A 256 -15.23 3.14 -3.91
N ASN A 257 -15.49 2.81 -2.64
CA ASN A 257 -14.91 1.62 -2.02
C ASN A 257 -15.51 0.33 -2.61
N GLN A 258 -16.80 0.34 -2.96
CA GLN A 258 -17.42 -0.79 -3.65
C GLN A 258 -16.89 -0.96 -5.07
N ILE A 259 -16.69 0.14 -5.82
CA ILE A 259 -16.20 0.02 -7.20
C ILE A 259 -14.75 -0.46 -7.26
N LEU A 260 -13.92 -0.14 -6.26
CA LEU A 260 -12.57 -0.69 -6.10
C LEU A 260 -12.59 -2.22 -5.89
N LYS A 261 -13.52 -2.73 -5.06
CA LYS A 261 -13.73 -4.18 -4.87
C LYS A 261 -14.14 -4.87 -6.17
N LEU A 262 -15.02 -4.24 -6.96
CA LEU A 262 -15.44 -4.75 -8.26
C LEU A 262 -14.28 -4.74 -9.27
N GLN A 263 -13.43 -3.71 -9.29
CA GLN A 263 -12.25 -3.67 -10.16
C GLN A 263 -11.28 -4.81 -9.84
N THR A 264 -11.04 -5.04 -8.54
CA THR A 264 -10.19 -6.13 -8.06
C THR A 264 -10.74 -7.49 -8.49
N THR A 265 -12.06 -7.68 -8.37
CA THR A 265 -12.75 -8.90 -8.82
C THR A 265 -12.64 -9.11 -10.34
N ALA A 266 -12.76 -8.04 -11.14
CA ALA A 266 -12.58 -8.14 -12.59
C ALA A 266 -11.15 -8.55 -12.95
N LYS A 267 -10.15 -7.94 -12.30
CA LYS A 267 -8.73 -8.27 -12.52
C LYS A 267 -8.41 -9.72 -12.16
N SER A 268 -8.89 -10.22 -11.02
CA SER A 268 -8.69 -11.63 -10.62
C SER A 268 -9.40 -12.64 -11.53
N LYS A 269 -10.43 -12.21 -12.27
CA LYS A 269 -11.10 -12.99 -13.33
C LYS A 269 -10.41 -12.88 -14.69
N GLY A 270 -9.23 -12.28 -14.78
CA GLY A 270 -8.41 -12.23 -16.00
C GLY A 270 -8.50 -10.91 -16.79
N TYR A 271 -9.27 -9.93 -16.33
CA TYR A 271 -9.32 -8.60 -16.95
C TYR A 271 -8.24 -7.68 -16.36
N THR A 272 -6.98 -8.01 -16.58
CA THR A 272 -5.82 -7.32 -15.97
C THR A 272 -5.76 -5.83 -16.29
N SER A 273 -6.26 -5.42 -17.45
CA SER A 273 -6.35 -4.01 -17.88
C SER A 273 -7.63 -3.29 -17.42
N ALA A 274 -8.42 -3.87 -16.50
CA ALA A 274 -9.67 -3.26 -16.05
C ALA A 274 -9.42 -1.97 -15.25
N PHE A 275 -10.16 -0.91 -15.57
CA PHE A 275 -10.03 0.42 -14.92
C PHE A 275 -11.38 1.05 -14.61
N ILE A 276 -11.40 1.92 -13.60
CA ILE A 276 -12.61 2.63 -13.17
C ILE A 276 -12.84 3.84 -14.07
N VAL A 277 -14.09 4.06 -14.45
CA VAL A 277 -14.58 5.29 -15.08
C VAL A 277 -15.69 5.89 -14.24
N ALA A 278 -15.84 7.21 -14.28
CA ALA A 278 -16.90 7.94 -13.61
C ALA A 278 -17.85 8.57 -14.62
N PHE A 279 -19.14 8.57 -14.29
CA PHE A 279 -20.18 9.25 -15.03
C PHE A 279 -20.94 10.19 -14.09
N LYS A 280 -21.15 11.43 -14.51
CA LYS A 280 -22.04 12.38 -13.85
C LYS A 280 -23.09 12.82 -14.86
N ASN A 281 -24.37 12.65 -14.55
CA ASN A 281 -25.48 12.92 -15.49
C ASN A 281 -25.29 12.21 -16.86
N ASN A 282 -24.89 10.94 -16.86
CA ASN A 282 -24.58 10.12 -18.05
C ASN A 282 -23.41 10.62 -18.92
N MET A 283 -22.72 11.71 -18.55
CA MET A 283 -21.51 12.16 -19.22
C MET A 283 -20.29 11.60 -18.50
N LYS A 284 -19.32 11.09 -19.28
CA LYS A 284 -18.06 10.62 -18.72
C LYS A 284 -17.28 11.81 -18.16
N VAL A 285 -16.87 11.69 -16.90
CA VAL A 285 -16.10 12.71 -16.18
C VAL A 285 -14.77 12.15 -15.70
N SER A 286 -13.82 13.02 -15.38
CA SER A 286 -12.54 12.61 -14.82
C SER A 286 -12.74 12.05 -13.43
N VAL A 287 -12.35 10.79 -13.22
CA VAL A 287 -12.35 10.16 -11.88
C VAL A 287 -11.51 11.00 -10.91
N ALA A 288 -10.35 11.49 -11.36
CA ALA A 288 -9.46 12.30 -10.55
C ALA A 288 -10.10 13.63 -10.09
N GLU A 289 -10.89 14.29 -10.94
CA GLU A 289 -11.58 15.54 -10.58
C GLU A 289 -12.71 15.29 -9.57
N ILE A 290 -13.45 14.19 -9.72
CA ILE A 290 -14.52 13.82 -8.78
C ILE A 290 -13.96 13.49 -7.39
N LEU A 291 -12.84 12.76 -7.33
CA LEU A 291 -12.24 12.40 -6.06
C LEU A 291 -11.66 13.62 -5.32
N LYS A 292 -11.28 14.69 -6.04
CA LYS A 292 -10.83 15.97 -5.45
C LYS A 292 -11.96 16.73 -4.74
N THR A 293 -13.19 16.69 -5.28
CA THR A 293 -14.32 17.48 -4.74
C THR A 293 -14.84 17.03 -3.37
N ASN A 294 -14.53 15.82 -2.91
CA ASN A 294 -14.89 15.31 -1.57
C ASN A 294 -13.79 15.52 -0.52
N ALA A 295 -12.64 16.09 -0.89
CA ALA A 295 -11.50 16.30 0.02
C ALA A 295 -11.51 17.69 0.70
N ASN A 296 -12.58 18.47 0.52
CA ASN A 296 -12.78 19.79 1.14
C ASN A 296 -13.85 19.74 2.24
#